data_AF-G5JGH6-F1
#
_entry.id   AF-G5JGH6-F1
#
_cell.length_a   1.000
_cell.length_b   1.000
_cell.length_c   1.000
_cell.angle_alpha   90.00
_cell.angle_beta   90.00
_cell.angle_gamma   90.00
#
_symmetry.space_group_name_H-M   'P 1'
#
loop_
_entity.id
_entity.type
_entity.pdbx_description
1 polymer ?
#
loop_
_entity_poly.entity_id
_entity_poly.type
_entity_poly.pdbx_seq_one_letter_code
_entity_poly.pdbx_strand_id
1 'polypeptide(L)' 'LDKDHMYNKELVDKGLAREKYFAPNGKYRNVFIKAQEKAKKQHLNIWSK' A
#
# COMPACT_ATOMS: atom_id res chain seq x y z
N LEU A 1 -13.20 -8.96 -12.01
CA LEU A 1 -12.21 -8.63 -10.96
C LEU A 1 -12.02 -9.87 -10.12
N ASP A 2 -10.80 -10.39 -10.10
CA ASP A 2 -10.42 -11.49 -9.21
C ASP A 2 -10.70 -11.07 -7.76
N LYS A 3 -11.44 -11.91 -7.02
CA LYS A 3 -11.86 -11.60 -5.64
C LYS A 3 -10.72 -11.79 -4.64
N ASP A 4 -9.70 -12.54 -5.01
CA ASP A 4 -8.59 -12.89 -4.12
C ASP A 4 -7.40 -11.94 -4.28
N HIS A 5 -7.38 -11.13 -5.35
CA HIS A 5 -6.28 -10.21 -5.63
C HIS A 5 -6.54 -8.79 -5.08
N MET A 6 -5.73 -8.40 -4.09
CA MET A 6 -5.83 -7.08 -3.45
C MET A 6 -5.02 -6.02 -4.21
N TYR A 7 -5.56 -5.50 -5.30
CA TYR A 7 -4.92 -4.45 -6.13
C TYR A 7 -4.44 -3.23 -5.32
N ASN A 8 -5.20 -2.80 -4.32
CA ASN A 8 -4.79 -1.69 -3.46
C ASN A 8 -3.47 -1.97 -2.75
N LYS A 9 -3.24 -3.22 -2.32
CA LYS A 9 -1.98 -3.61 -1.68
C LYS A 9 -0.86 -3.58 -2.71
N GLU A 10 -1.11 -4.09 -3.92
CA GLU A 10 -0.10 -4.12 -4.99
C GLU A 10 0.35 -2.71 -5.37
N LEU A 11 -0.58 -1.76 -5.53
CA LEU A 11 -0.25 -0.37 -5.83
C LEU A 11 0.61 0.27 -4.74
N VAL A 12 0.27 0.04 -3.47
CA VAL A 12 1.05 0.57 -2.34
C VAL A 12 2.41 -0.12 -2.22
N ASP A 13 2.49 -1.45 -2.42
CA ASP A 13 3.72 -2.24 -2.36
C ASP A 13 4.72 -1.85 -3.47
N LYS A 14 4.21 -1.48 -4.64
CA LYS A 14 5.01 -0.95 -5.76
C LYS A 14 5.36 0.53 -5.59
N GLY A 15 4.90 1.21 -4.54
CA GLY A 15 5.14 2.65 -4.35
C GLY A 15 4.40 3.53 -5.36
N LEU A 16 3.31 3.05 -5.96
CA LEU A 16 2.48 3.81 -6.90
C LEU A 16 1.36 4.59 -6.18
N ALA A 17 1.04 4.22 -4.95
CA ALA A 17 0.03 4.86 -4.12
C ALA A 17 0.51 4.98 -2.67
N ARG A 18 -0.05 5.95 -1.95
CA ARG A 18 0.13 6.09 -0.49
C ARG A 18 -1.03 5.45 0.24
N GLU A 19 -0.77 4.90 1.41
CA GLU A 19 -1.84 4.48 2.31
C GLU A 19 -2.58 5.71 2.87
N LYS A 20 -3.90 5.63 3.01
CA LYS A 20 -4.66 6.65 3.73
C LYS A 20 -5.76 5.99 4.52
N TYR A 21 -5.83 6.32 5.80
CA TYR A 21 -6.82 5.77 6.72
C TYR A 21 -7.93 6.77 6.99
N PHE A 22 -9.17 6.32 6.86
CA PHE A 22 -10.37 7.03 7.29
C PHE A 22 -11.22 6.06 8.12
N ALA A 23 -11.54 6.45 9.35
CA ALA A 23 -12.40 5.65 10.21
C ALA A 23 -13.82 5.54 9.60
N PRO A 24 -14.52 4.39 9.74
CA PRO A 24 -14.14 3.21 10.51
C PRO A 24 -13.41 2.09 9.71
N ASN A 25 -12.98 2.34 8.48
CA ASN A 25 -12.51 1.32 7.55
C ASN A 25 -11.06 0.85 7.82
N GLY A 26 -10.86 0.13 8.93
CA GLY A 26 -9.55 -0.29 9.42
C GLY A 26 -9.11 -1.71 9.06
N LYS A 27 -9.97 -2.53 8.45
CA LYS A 27 -9.75 -3.99 8.26
C LYS A 27 -8.37 -4.36 7.72
N TYR A 28 -7.85 -3.58 6.76
CA TYR A 28 -6.56 -3.84 6.10
C TYR A 28 -5.51 -2.77 6.36
N ARG A 29 -5.71 -1.91 7.36
CA ARG A 29 -4.80 -0.78 7.64
C ARG A 29 -3.35 -1.23 7.81
N ASN A 30 -3.12 -2.24 8.64
CA ASN A 30 -1.78 -2.76 8.90
C ASN A 30 -1.12 -3.38 7.65
N VAL A 31 -1.92 -3.90 6.71
CA VAL A 31 -1.41 -4.46 5.44
C VAL A 31 -0.86 -3.34 4.56
N PHE A 32 -1.58 -2.22 4.43
CA PHE A 32 -1.14 -1.09 3.62
C PHE A 32 0.03 -0.32 4.25
N ILE A 33 0.07 -0.20 5.58
CA ILE A 33 1.23 0.39 6.29
C ILE A 33 2.49 -0.40 5.96
N LYS A 34 2.47 -1.73 6.14
CA LYS A 34 3.63 -2.60 5.84
C LYS A 34 4.03 -2.55 4.36
N ALA A 35 3.06 -2.51 3.45
CA ALA A 35 3.33 -2.38 2.01
C ALA A 35 4.02 -1.06 1.68
N GLN A 36 3.58 0.06 2.28
CA GLN A 36 4.20 1.36 2.07
C GLN A 36 5.61 1.41 2.66
N GLU A 37 5.81 0.88 3.87
CA GLU A 37 7.15 0.81 4.49
C GLU A 37 8.13 0.02 3.62
N LYS A 38 7.69 -1.08 3.02
CA LYS A 38 8.49 -1.85 2.06
C LYS A 38 8.85 -1.00 0.84
N ALA A 39 7.89 -0.32 0.22
CA ALA A 39 8.13 0.52 -0.94
C ALA A 39 9.10 1.68 -0.64
N LYS A 40 9.01 2.28 0.56
CA LYS A 40 9.95 3.30 1.04
C LYS A 40 11.36 2.76 1.21
N LYS A 41 11.53 1.61 1.88
CA LYS A 41 12.84 0.96 2.09
C LYS A 41 13.53 0.59 0.77
N GLN A 42 12.75 0.28 -0.25
CA GLN A 42 13.24 -0.08 -1.58
C GLN A 42 13.38 1.12 -2.53
N HIS A 43 13.08 2.35 -2.08
CA HIS A 43 13.12 3.56 -2.88
C HIS A 43 12.31 3.45 -4.20
N LEU A 44 11.11 2.85 -4.14
CA LEU A 44 10.28 2.61 -5.32
C LEU A 44 9.44 3.83 -5.70
N ASN A 45 9.41 4.19 -6.99
CA ASN A 45 8.48 5.13 -7.61
C ASN A 45 8.37 6.46 -6.83
N ILE A 46 7.23 6.73 -6.18
CA ILE A 46 7.04 8.00 -5.44
C ILE A 46 8.00 8.15 -4.24
N TRP A 47 8.75 7.11 -3.91
CA TRP A 47 9.78 7.04 -2.86
C TRP A 47 11.21 6.99 -3.40
N SER A 48 11.42 7.16 -4.72
CA SER A 48 12.75 7.07 -5.34
C SER A 48 13.61 8.32 -5.17
N LYS A 49 13.13 9.32 -4.43
CA LYS A 49 13.79 10.60 -4.20
C LYS A 49 14.19 10.75 -2.75
#